data_AF-A0A4Q2XSE1-F1
#
_entry.id   AF-A0A4Q2XSE1-F1
#
_cell.length_a   1.000
_cell.length_b   1.000
_cell.length_c   1.000
_cell.angle_alpha   90.00
_cell.angle_beta   90.00
_cell.angle_gamma   90.00
#
_symmetry.space_group_name_H-M   'P 1'
#
loop_
_entity.id
_entity.type
_entity.pdbx_description
1 polymer ?
#
loop_
_entity_poly.entity_id
_entity_poly.type
_entity_poly.pdbx_seq_one_letter_code
_entity_poly.pdbx_strand_id
1 'polypeptide(L)'
;MPEFPEIKDIAAPVEPAAQLITPWGWWIAATVLGLVLLTLLFLWLRALSRRVSLPGLPSRPEKAALRELETLRSQVETLSPQEMATRLSGVVRTFLQRQTGVLALYATSPEILGDRPRAGEPPPPPVVGAFRDVLQASDALKYGSPRHPALQAKELIDAAVQAVRLAALPLGTPPPMPPPAAPSTGKPQPVYEVT
;
A
#
# COMPACT_ATOMS: atom_id res chain seq x y z
N MET A 1 -3.36 75.97 -63.80
CA MET A 1 -2.79 74.62 -63.66
C MET A 1 -2.78 74.31 -62.17
N PRO A 2 -3.36 73.20 -61.69
CA PRO A 2 -3.35 72.90 -60.26
C PRO A 2 -1.90 72.59 -59.83
N GLU A 3 -1.41 73.27 -58.80
CA GLU A 3 -0.13 72.94 -58.16
C GLU A 3 -0.31 71.67 -57.35
N PHE A 4 0.54 70.67 -57.61
CA PHE A 4 0.59 69.46 -56.82
C PHE A 4 1.28 69.74 -55.48
N PRO A 5 0.75 69.25 -54.35
CA PRO A 5 1.40 69.43 -53.06
C PRO A 5 2.73 68.67 -53.02
N GLU A 6 3.74 69.31 -52.42
CA GLU A 6 5.09 68.78 -52.26
C GLU A 6 5.06 67.46 -51.49
N ILE A 7 5.54 66.38 -52.12
CA ILE A 7 5.51 65.03 -51.57
C ILE A 7 6.53 64.96 -50.44
N LYS A 8 6.03 64.88 -49.21
CA LYS A 8 6.86 64.76 -48.02
C LYS A 8 7.52 63.38 -48.00
N ASP A 9 8.84 63.38 -48.13
CA ASP A 9 9.66 62.17 -48.18
C ASP A 9 9.44 61.31 -46.93
N ILE A 10 9.18 60.02 -47.14
CA ILE A 10 8.89 59.07 -46.08
C ILE A 10 10.24 58.69 -45.47
N ALA A 11 10.38 58.83 -44.16
CA ALA A 11 11.61 58.49 -43.44
C ALA A 11 12.12 57.10 -43.85
N ALA A 12 13.43 56.98 -44.05
CA ALA A 12 14.07 55.73 -44.43
C ALA A 12 13.65 54.58 -43.49
N PRO A 13 13.42 53.35 -44.00
CA PRO A 13 13.00 52.22 -43.19
C PRO A 13 13.94 52.06 -41.99
N VAL A 14 13.39 52.24 -40.79
CA VAL A 14 14.15 52.00 -39.55
C VAL A 14 14.33 50.49 -39.46
N GLU A 15 15.56 50.00 -39.62
CA GLU A 15 15.82 48.58 -39.42
C GLU A 15 15.39 48.20 -38.01
N PRO A 16 14.52 47.18 -37.84
CA PRO A 16 14.09 46.78 -36.52
C PRO A 16 15.33 46.39 -35.71
N ALA A 17 15.53 47.07 -34.58
CA ALA A 17 16.62 46.77 -33.65
C ALA A 17 16.69 45.25 -33.45
N ALA A 18 17.86 44.69 -33.77
CA ALA A 18 18.12 43.26 -33.89
C ALA A 18 17.25 42.45 -32.94
N GLN A 19 16.36 41.63 -33.50
CA GLN A 19 15.54 40.70 -32.74
C GLN A 19 16.49 39.76 -31.97
N LEU A 20 16.79 40.10 -30.72
CA LEU A 20 17.75 39.40 -29.86
C LEU A 20 17.33 37.95 -29.56
N ILE A 21 16.11 37.57 -29.93
CA ILE A 21 15.53 36.26 -29.70
C ILE A 21 15.19 35.65 -31.06
N THR A 22 16.15 34.91 -31.62
CA THR A 22 15.91 33.98 -32.73
C THR A 22 14.71 33.08 -32.38
N PRO A 23 13.81 32.71 -33.31
CA PRO A 23 12.64 31.86 -33.02
C PRO A 23 12.97 30.54 -32.31
N TRP A 24 14.20 30.05 -32.45
CA TRP A 24 14.75 28.91 -31.71
C TRP A 24 14.91 29.13 -30.21
N GLY A 25 15.11 30.37 -29.77
CA GLY A 25 15.23 30.74 -28.36
C GLY A 25 13.97 30.43 -27.56
N TRP A 26 12.79 30.57 -28.17
CA TRP A 26 11.52 30.19 -27.55
C TRP A 26 11.40 28.68 -27.33
N TRP A 27 11.87 27.87 -28.28
CA TRP A 27 11.90 26.41 -28.14
C TRP A 27 12.88 25.96 -27.05
N ILE A 28 14.04 26.61 -26.96
CA ILE A 28 15.01 26.34 -25.90
C ILE A 28 14.45 26.75 -24.53
N ALA A 29 13.83 27.93 -24.43
CA ALA A 29 13.19 28.37 -23.20
C ALA A 29 12.06 27.43 -22.76
N ALA A 30 11.21 26.99 -23.70
CA ALA A 30 10.12 26.05 -23.43
C ALA A 30 10.62 24.67 -22.98
N THR A 31 11.68 24.16 -23.61
CA THR A 31 12.27 22.86 -23.23
C THR A 31 12.92 22.92 -21.85
N VAL A 32 13.68 23.98 -21.56
CA VAL A 32 14.28 24.20 -20.23
C VAL A 32 13.20 24.31 -19.16
N LEU A 33 12.15 25.11 -19.41
CA LEU A 33 11.03 25.26 -18.47
C LEU A 33 10.30 23.93 -18.25
N GLY A 34 10.05 23.16 -19.31
CA GLY A 34 9.47 21.83 -19.24
C GLY A 34 10.31 20.86 -18.41
N LEU A 35 11.64 20.88 -18.58
CA LEU A 35 12.55 20.04 -17.81
C LEU A 35 12.58 20.43 -16.32
N VAL A 36 12.56 21.74 -16.02
CA VAL A 36 12.47 22.24 -14.64
C VAL A 36 11.15 21.83 -13.98
N LEU A 37 10.02 21.96 -14.68
CA LEU A 37 8.72 21.52 -14.17
C LEU A 37 8.67 20.00 -13.97
N LEU A 38 9.21 19.23 -14.90
CA LEU A 38 9.24 17.77 -14.81
C LEU A 38 10.13 17.31 -13.65
N THR A 39 11.29 17.94 -13.44
CA THR A 39 12.18 17.64 -12.32
C THR A 39 11.57 18.05 -10.99
N LEU A 40 10.92 19.22 -10.90
CA LEU A 40 10.17 19.62 -9.71
C LEU A 40 9.03 18.65 -9.42
N LEU A 41 8.25 18.27 -10.44
CA LEU A 41 7.15 17.32 -10.31
C LEU A 41 7.68 15.96 -9.88
N PHE A 42 8.78 15.48 -10.46
CA PHE A 42 9.41 14.23 -10.08
C PHE A 42 9.95 14.26 -8.64
N LEU A 43 10.58 15.36 -8.23
CA LEU A 43 11.05 15.56 -6.86
C LEU A 43 9.89 15.68 -5.88
N TRP A 44 8.81 16.36 -6.26
CA TRP A 44 7.60 16.52 -5.47
C TRP A 44 6.87 15.18 -5.32
N LEU A 45 6.68 14.43 -6.40
CA LEU A 45 6.15 13.06 -6.39
C LEU A 45 7.03 12.15 -5.54
N ARG A 46 8.36 12.22 -5.66
CA ARG A 46 9.29 11.45 -4.83
C ARG A 46 9.21 11.87 -3.36
N ALA A 47 9.05 13.15 -3.06
CA ALA A 47 8.86 13.65 -1.70
C ALA A 47 7.50 13.23 -1.13
N LEU A 48 6.46 13.23 -1.96
CA LEU A 48 5.13 12.77 -1.60
C LEU A 48 5.12 11.25 -1.41
N SER A 49 5.79 10.46 -2.24
CA SER A 49 5.99 9.01 -2.03
C SER A 49 6.87 8.70 -0.82
N ARG A 50 7.79 9.59 -0.42
CA ARG A 50 8.54 9.45 0.84
C ARG A 50 7.66 9.72 2.06
N ARG A 51 6.75 10.70 1.99
CA ARG A 51 5.78 11.01 3.05
C ARG A 51 4.61 10.04 3.10
N VAL A 52 4.13 9.61 1.94
CA VAL A 52 3.18 8.52 1.66
C VAL A 52 3.98 7.25 1.38
N SER A 53 4.98 6.97 2.22
CA SER A 53 5.66 5.68 2.19
C SER A 53 4.63 4.58 2.48
N LEU A 54 4.01 4.04 1.43
CA LEU A 54 4.38 2.70 0.98
C LEU A 54 5.84 2.82 0.54
N PRO A 55 6.80 2.61 1.46
CA PRO A 55 8.20 2.62 1.08
C PRO A 55 8.39 1.42 0.14
N GLY A 56 9.45 1.39 -0.65
CA GLY A 56 9.81 0.20 -1.44
C GLY A 56 9.76 -1.06 -0.57
N LEU A 57 8.60 -1.73 -0.58
CA LEU A 57 8.44 -3.00 0.07
C LEU A 57 9.38 -3.89 -0.74
N PRO A 58 10.35 -4.58 -0.13
CA PRO A 58 10.68 -5.87 -0.72
C PRO A 58 9.32 -6.56 -0.91
N SER A 59 9.08 -7.20 -2.06
CA SER A 59 7.79 -7.82 -2.45
C SER A 59 7.26 -8.90 -1.47
N ARG A 60 7.79 -8.96 -0.24
CA ARG A 60 7.61 -9.93 0.81
C ARG A 60 7.32 -9.18 2.13
N PRO A 61 6.04 -8.92 2.48
CA PRO A 61 5.66 -8.34 3.78
C PRO A 61 6.22 -9.11 4.97
N GLU A 62 6.47 -10.41 4.79
CA GLU A 62 7.21 -11.28 5.73
C GLU A 62 8.56 -10.70 6.16
N LYS A 63 9.40 -10.27 5.21
CA LYS A 63 10.76 -9.78 5.51
C LYS A 63 10.73 -8.50 6.36
N ALA A 64 9.74 -7.65 6.16
CA ALA A 64 9.56 -6.44 6.95
C ALA A 64 9.16 -6.77 8.39
N ALA A 65 8.15 -7.64 8.55
CA ALA A 65 7.69 -8.10 9.86
C ALA A 65 8.81 -8.79 10.65
N LEU A 66 9.58 -9.68 10.01
CA LEU A 66 10.70 -10.37 10.66
C LEU A 66 11.80 -9.39 11.14
N ARG A 67 12.11 -8.34 10.38
CA ARG A 67 13.08 -7.31 10.81
C ARG A 67 12.58 -6.52 12.01
N GLU A 68 11.32 -6.15 12.02
CA GLU A 68 10.71 -5.44 13.15
C GLU A 68 10.67 -6.31 14.41
N LEU A 69 10.32 -7.59 14.27
CA LEU A 69 10.35 -8.57 15.37
C LEU A 69 11.77 -8.76 15.94
N GLU A 70 12.79 -8.84 15.09
CA GLU A 70 14.18 -8.96 15.56
C GLU A 70 14.64 -7.69 16.29
N THR A 71 14.22 -6.51 15.81
CA THR A 71 14.48 -5.25 16.48
C THR A 71 13.83 -5.23 17.87
N LEU A 72 12.58 -5.70 18.00
CA LEU A 72 11.90 -5.83 19.29
C LEU A 72 12.62 -6.83 20.21
N ARG A 73 13.17 -7.93 19.68
CA ARG A 73 13.93 -8.91 20.47
C ARG A 73 15.09 -8.27 21.21
N SER A 74 15.82 -7.36 20.55
CA SER A 74 16.94 -6.61 21.17
C SER A 74 16.49 -5.61 22.25
N GLN A 75 15.21 -5.26 22.30
CA GLN A 75 14.64 -4.24 23.19
C GLN A 75 13.85 -4.86 24.36
N VAL A 76 13.86 -6.19 24.53
CA VAL A 76 13.08 -6.86 25.58
C VAL A 76 13.49 -6.44 26.99
N GLU A 77 14.76 -6.14 27.20
CA GLU A 77 15.28 -5.77 28.53
C GLU A 77 15.12 -4.28 28.83
N THR A 78 14.85 -3.46 27.81
CA THR A 78 14.74 -2.00 27.93
C THR A 78 13.30 -1.50 27.94
N LEU A 79 12.38 -2.20 27.27
CA LEU A 79 10.98 -1.80 27.16
C LEU A 79 10.13 -2.38 28.29
N SER A 80 9.08 -1.66 28.66
CA SER A 80 8.07 -2.20 29.57
C SER A 80 7.28 -3.33 28.89
N PRO A 81 6.70 -4.28 29.65
CA PRO A 81 5.95 -5.41 29.09
C PRO A 81 4.74 -4.95 28.25
N GLN A 82 4.10 -3.85 28.67
CA GLN A 82 2.95 -3.25 28.00
C GLN A 82 3.33 -2.59 26.67
N GLU A 83 4.45 -1.86 26.64
CA GLU A 83 4.97 -1.27 25.40
C GLU A 83 5.43 -2.36 24.42
N MET A 84 6.07 -3.41 24.93
CA MET A 84 6.49 -4.56 24.13
C MET A 84 5.29 -5.23 23.47
N ALA A 85 4.26 -5.56 24.25
CA ALA A 85 3.05 -6.17 23.74
C ALA A 85 2.34 -5.26 22.72
N THR A 86 2.28 -3.95 22.98
CA THR A 86 1.67 -2.98 22.07
C THR A 86 2.41 -2.92 20.73
N ARG A 87 3.75 -2.85 20.76
CA ARG A 87 4.56 -2.81 19.54
C ARG A 87 4.46 -4.11 18.77
N LEU A 88 4.63 -5.26 19.44
CA LEU A 88 4.49 -6.58 18.84
C LEU A 88 3.14 -6.73 18.11
N SER A 89 2.06 -6.40 18.81
CA SER A 89 0.71 -6.49 18.26
C SER A 89 0.51 -5.54 17.07
N GLY A 90 1.18 -4.38 17.07
CA GLY A 90 1.24 -3.48 15.92
C GLY A 90 1.95 -4.09 14.70
N VAL A 91 3.09 -4.77 14.91
CA VAL A 91 3.84 -5.47 13.84
C VAL A 91 2.97 -6.57 13.23
N VAL A 92 2.35 -7.40 14.07
CA VAL A 92 1.48 -8.50 13.63
C VAL A 92 0.26 -7.98 12.85
N ARG A 93 -0.43 -6.95 13.36
CA ARG A 93 -1.57 -6.34 12.65
C ARG A 93 -1.16 -5.73 11.31
N THR A 94 -0.01 -5.06 11.26
CA THR A 94 0.53 -4.50 10.00
C THR A 94 0.86 -5.60 8.99
N PHE A 95 1.45 -6.70 9.43
CA PHE A 95 1.73 -7.87 8.59
C PHE A 95 0.45 -8.47 8.03
N LEU A 96 -0.54 -8.75 8.90
CA LEU A 96 -1.83 -9.31 8.50
C LEU A 96 -2.53 -8.42 7.47
N GLN A 97 -2.60 -7.11 7.72
CA GLN A 97 -3.24 -6.19 6.78
C GLN A 97 -2.56 -6.16 5.42
N ARG A 98 -1.22 -6.25 5.38
CA ARG A 98 -0.47 -6.29 4.11
C ARG A 98 -0.58 -7.63 3.39
N GLN A 99 -0.62 -8.74 4.13
CA GLN A 99 -0.62 -10.09 3.57
C GLN A 99 -2.01 -10.53 3.11
N THR A 100 -3.05 -10.20 3.87
CA THR A 100 -4.41 -10.71 3.64
C THR A 100 -5.42 -9.63 3.27
N GLY A 101 -5.08 -8.35 3.41
CA GLY A 101 -5.99 -7.24 3.16
C GLY A 101 -7.01 -6.97 4.27
N VAL A 102 -7.00 -7.75 5.35
CA VAL A 102 -7.86 -7.53 6.53
C VAL A 102 -7.48 -6.21 7.19
N LEU A 103 -8.45 -5.38 7.60
CA LEU A 103 -8.22 -4.11 8.32
C LEU A 103 -7.78 -4.33 9.78
N ALA A 104 -6.76 -5.16 9.98
CA ALA A 104 -6.30 -5.61 11.29
C ALA A 104 -5.83 -4.45 12.19
N LEU A 105 -5.34 -3.33 11.62
CA LEU A 105 -5.00 -2.14 12.39
C LEU A 105 -6.21 -1.46 13.05
N TYR A 106 -7.41 -1.64 12.50
CA TYR A 106 -8.66 -1.03 12.95
C TYR A 106 -9.63 -2.04 13.57
N ALA A 107 -9.13 -3.25 13.83
CA ALA A 107 -9.91 -4.36 14.39
C ALA A 107 -9.29 -4.82 15.72
N THR A 108 -10.17 -5.20 16.64
CA THR A 108 -9.78 -5.82 17.90
C THR A 108 -9.31 -7.26 17.66
N SER A 109 -8.49 -7.81 18.55
CA SER A 109 -8.05 -9.22 18.47
C SER A 109 -9.20 -10.22 18.23
N PRO A 110 -10.34 -10.17 18.94
CA PRO A 110 -11.47 -11.07 18.68
C PRO A 110 -12.19 -10.81 17.34
N GLU A 111 -12.19 -9.57 16.82
CA GLU A 111 -12.72 -9.27 15.47
C GLU A 111 -11.81 -9.87 14.39
N ILE A 112 -10.48 -9.72 14.55
CA ILE A 112 -9.49 -10.29 13.61
C ILE A 112 -9.62 -11.82 13.54
N LEU A 113 -9.80 -12.47 14.69
CA LEU A 113 -9.90 -13.93 14.79
C LEU A 113 -11.26 -14.50 14.33
N GLY A 114 -12.24 -13.64 14.02
CA GLY A 114 -13.59 -14.06 13.67
C GLY A 114 -14.44 -14.52 14.85
N ASP A 115 -14.00 -14.29 16.08
CA ASP A 115 -14.75 -14.60 17.30
C ASP A 115 -15.90 -13.60 17.50
N ARG A 116 -15.76 -12.38 16.95
CA ARG A 116 -16.79 -11.34 16.92
C ARG A 116 -16.87 -10.68 15.54
N PRO A 117 -17.46 -11.35 14.53
CA PRO A 117 -17.53 -10.80 13.17
C PRO A 117 -18.44 -9.57 13.11
N ARG A 118 -18.07 -8.59 12.28
CA ARG A 118 -18.97 -7.46 11.95
C ARG A 118 -19.99 -7.91 10.92
N ALA A 119 -21.19 -7.35 11.00
CA ALA A 119 -22.25 -7.65 10.06
C ALA A 119 -21.81 -7.29 8.62
N GLY A 120 -21.81 -8.28 7.72
CA GLY A 120 -21.43 -8.11 6.32
C GLY A 120 -19.94 -8.27 5.99
N GLU A 121 -19.09 -8.62 6.95
CA GLU A 121 -17.66 -8.85 6.71
C GLU A 121 -17.40 -10.32 6.31
N PRO A 122 -16.54 -10.58 5.30
CA PRO A 122 -16.19 -11.95 4.91
C PRO A 122 -15.46 -12.67 6.06
N PRO A 123 -15.55 -14.01 6.13
CA PRO A 123 -14.85 -14.78 7.16
C PRO A 123 -13.33 -14.56 7.08
N PRO A 124 -12.63 -14.58 8.22
CA PRO A 124 -11.20 -14.31 8.26
C PRO A 124 -10.44 -15.38 7.44
N PRO A 125 -9.40 -14.98 6.69
CA PRO A 125 -8.56 -15.90 5.94
C PRO A 125 -7.92 -16.97 6.85
N PRO A 126 -7.69 -18.20 6.36
CA PRO A 126 -7.15 -19.30 7.17
C PRO A 126 -5.77 -18.98 7.77
N VAL A 127 -5.01 -18.10 7.12
CA VAL A 127 -3.71 -17.58 7.60
C VAL A 127 -3.83 -16.89 8.96
N VAL A 128 -4.97 -16.25 9.27
CA VAL A 128 -5.19 -15.52 10.52
C VAL A 128 -5.22 -16.47 11.72
N GLY A 129 -5.66 -17.72 11.54
CA GLY A 129 -5.69 -18.73 12.59
C GLY A 129 -4.32 -19.01 13.21
N ALA A 130 -3.25 -18.93 12.42
CA ALA A 130 -1.87 -19.11 12.90
C ALA A 130 -1.41 -18.03 13.89
N PHE A 131 -2.12 -16.89 13.96
CA PHE A 131 -1.81 -15.77 14.85
C PHE A 131 -2.68 -15.74 16.11
N ARG A 132 -3.60 -16.70 16.30
CA ARG A 132 -4.50 -16.76 17.48
C ARG A 132 -3.74 -16.72 18.79
N ASP A 133 -2.81 -17.65 18.97
CA ASP A 133 -2.05 -17.78 20.22
C ASP A 133 -1.17 -16.56 20.47
N VAL A 134 -0.58 -15.99 19.41
CA VAL A 134 0.25 -14.78 19.47
C VAL A 134 -0.57 -13.57 19.90
N LEU A 135 -1.75 -13.36 19.31
CA LEU A 135 -2.62 -12.23 19.65
C LEU A 135 -3.16 -12.36 21.08
N GLN A 136 -3.59 -13.56 21.49
CA GLN A 136 -4.08 -13.80 22.85
C GLN A 136 -2.98 -13.65 23.90
N ALA A 137 -1.79 -14.22 23.67
CA ALA A 137 -0.65 -14.07 24.57
C ALA A 137 -0.13 -12.63 24.62
N SER A 138 -0.19 -11.88 23.50
CA SER A 138 0.09 -10.44 23.48
C SER A 138 -0.91 -9.65 24.33
N ASP A 139 -2.20 -9.96 24.27
CA ASP A 139 -3.20 -9.29 25.10
C ASP A 139 -3.01 -9.63 26.59
N ALA A 140 -2.69 -10.89 26.90
CA ALA A 140 -2.35 -11.31 28.26
C ALA A 140 -1.10 -10.60 28.80
N LEU A 141 -0.07 -10.39 27.98
CA LEU A 141 1.14 -9.66 28.37
C LEU A 141 0.87 -8.15 28.55
N LYS A 142 -0.05 -7.59 27.76
CA LYS A 142 -0.42 -6.16 27.81
C LYS A 142 -1.29 -5.81 29.03
N TYR A 143 -2.26 -6.66 29.34
CA TYR A 143 -3.29 -6.39 30.36
C TYR A 143 -3.12 -7.20 31.64
N GLY A 144 -2.26 -8.23 31.64
CA GLY A 144 -2.00 -9.07 32.79
C GLY A 144 -0.82 -8.62 33.65
N SER A 145 -0.55 -9.41 34.69
CA SER A 145 0.60 -9.26 35.60
C SER A 145 1.55 -10.44 35.45
N PRO A 146 2.44 -10.46 34.44
CA PRO A 146 3.33 -11.58 34.18
C PRO A 146 4.36 -11.73 35.31
N ARG A 147 4.60 -12.98 35.76
CA ARG A 147 5.66 -13.27 36.74
C ARG A 147 7.07 -13.08 36.17
N HIS A 148 7.26 -13.39 34.88
CA HIS A 148 8.54 -13.31 34.19
C HIS A 148 8.37 -12.58 32.85
N PRO A 149 8.19 -11.25 32.87
CA PRO A 149 7.81 -10.47 31.68
C PRO A 149 8.81 -10.59 30.53
N ALA A 150 10.11 -10.54 30.82
CA ALA A 150 11.15 -10.62 29.78
C ALA A 150 11.22 -12.00 29.12
N LEU A 151 11.01 -13.08 29.88
CA LEU A 151 11.01 -14.44 29.35
C LEU A 151 9.76 -14.68 28.48
N GLN A 152 8.57 -14.29 28.98
CA GLN A 152 7.33 -14.36 28.21
C GLN A 152 7.37 -13.51 26.94
N ALA A 153 7.98 -12.32 26.99
CA ALA A 153 8.16 -11.49 25.81
C ALA A 153 9.07 -12.16 24.77
N LYS A 154 10.17 -12.80 25.18
CA LYS A 154 11.07 -13.55 24.27
C LYS A 154 10.34 -14.71 23.60
N GLU A 155 9.63 -15.53 24.38
CA GLU A 155 8.82 -16.65 23.87
C GLU A 155 7.73 -16.17 22.89
N LEU A 156 7.09 -15.05 23.21
CA LEU A 156 6.05 -14.47 22.38
C LEU A 156 6.59 -13.94 21.04
N ILE A 157 7.76 -13.30 21.05
CA ILE A 157 8.44 -12.87 19.81
C ILE A 157 8.82 -14.09 18.96
N ASP A 158 9.33 -15.16 19.57
CA ASP A 158 9.68 -16.39 18.87
C ASP A 158 8.44 -17.05 18.22
N ALA A 159 7.32 -17.09 18.93
CA ALA A 159 6.04 -17.57 18.39
C ALA A 159 5.56 -16.70 17.22
N ALA A 160 5.66 -15.36 17.33
CA ALA A 160 5.30 -14.45 16.25
C ALA A 160 6.19 -14.64 15.00
N VAL A 161 7.49 -14.87 15.18
CA VAL A 161 8.41 -15.18 14.07
C VAL A 161 8.01 -16.47 13.35
N GLN A 162 7.66 -17.51 14.10
CA GLN A 162 7.21 -18.77 13.51
C GLN A 162 5.88 -18.60 12.74
N ALA A 163 4.91 -17.89 13.31
CA ALA A 163 3.64 -17.61 12.67
C ALA A 163 3.81 -16.85 11.35
N VAL A 164 4.68 -15.83 11.32
CA VAL A 164 4.99 -15.07 10.09
C VAL A 164 5.62 -15.94 9.01
N ARG A 165 6.56 -16.84 9.38
CA ARG A 165 7.19 -17.76 8.42
C ARG A 165 6.19 -18.75 7.83
N LEU A 166 5.31 -19.31 8.67
CA LEU A 166 4.25 -20.23 8.23
C LEU A 166 3.26 -19.53 7.29
N ALA A 167 2.86 -18.29 7.63
CA ALA A 167 1.96 -17.47 6.83
C ALA A 167 2.54 -17.01 5.49
N ALA A 168 3.86 -16.99 5.37
CA ALA A 168 4.57 -16.62 4.16
C ALA A 168 4.80 -17.78 3.19
N LEU A 169 4.56 -19.02 3.62
CA LEU A 169 4.52 -20.15 2.70
C LEU A 169 3.42 -19.90 1.67
N PRO A 170 3.70 -20.05 0.37
CA PRO A 170 2.68 -19.89 -0.66
C PRO A 170 1.60 -20.94 -0.41
N LEU A 171 0.45 -20.52 0.10
CA LEU A 171 -0.79 -21.27 -0.03
C LEU A 171 -0.94 -21.55 -1.52
N GLY A 172 -0.89 -22.83 -1.88
CA GLY A 172 -0.89 -23.29 -3.25
C GLY A 172 -1.90 -22.53 -4.09
N THR A 173 -1.54 -22.29 -5.35
CA THR A 173 -2.44 -21.78 -6.39
C THR A 173 -3.86 -22.30 -6.17
N PRO A 174 -4.90 -21.44 -6.19
CA PRO A 174 -6.27 -21.92 -6.14
C PRO A 174 -6.40 -23.04 -7.18
N PRO A 175 -6.98 -24.21 -6.83
CA PRO A 175 -7.17 -25.28 -7.80
C PRO A 175 -7.84 -24.67 -9.03
N PRO A 176 -7.40 -25.01 -10.26
CA PRO A 176 -8.02 -24.47 -11.46
C PRO A 176 -9.52 -24.70 -11.34
N MET A 177 -10.29 -23.62 -11.43
CA MET A 177 -11.75 -23.71 -11.40
C MET A 177 -12.17 -24.83 -12.36
N PRO A 178 -13.03 -25.77 -11.95
CA PRO A 178 -13.57 -26.73 -12.90
C PRO A 178 -14.18 -25.94 -14.06
N PRO A 179 -13.91 -26.33 -15.32
CA PRO A 179 -14.42 -25.62 -16.49
C PRO A 179 -15.93 -25.42 -16.33
N PRO A 180 -16.48 -24.26 -16.75
CA PRO A 180 -17.91 -24.01 -16.65
C PRO A 180 -18.65 -25.21 -17.23
N ALA A 181 -19.50 -25.83 -16.42
CA ALA A 181 -20.30 -26.96 -16.84
C ALA A 181 -21.02 -26.54 -18.13
N ALA A 182 -20.79 -27.32 -19.20
CA ALA A 182 -21.40 -27.06 -20.49
C ALA A 182 -22.91 -26.84 -20.31
N PRO A 183 -23.52 -25.89 -21.05
CA PRO A 183 -24.95 -25.66 -20.94
C PRO A 183 -25.68 -26.98 -21.14
N SER A 184 -26.43 -27.39 -20.12
CA SER A 184 -27.35 -28.51 -20.17
C SER A 184 -28.24 -28.32 -21.40
N THR A 185 -28.03 -29.15 -22.42
CA THR A 185 -28.96 -29.27 -23.55
C THR A 185 -30.23 -29.88 -23.00
N GLY A 186 -31.10 -29.03 -22.45
CA GLY A 186 -32.43 -29.39 -22.02
C GLY A 186 -33.16 -30.01 -23.20
N LYS A 187 -33.51 -31.30 -23.08
CA LYS A 187 -34.49 -31.91 -23.97
C LYS A 187 -35.82 -31.18 -23.76
N PRO A 188 -36.53 -30.78 -24.84
CA PRO A 188 -37.83 -30.12 -24.70
C PRO A 188 -38.80 -31.07 -24.01
N GLN A 189 -39.42 -30.63 -22.91
CA GLN A 189 -40.53 -31.34 -22.29
C GLN A 189 -41.79 -31.17 -23.15
N PRO A 190 -42.59 -32.22 -23.36
CA PRO A 190 -43.81 -32.13 -24.15
C PRO A 190 -44.86 -31.29 -23.39
N VAL A 191 -45.37 -30.27 -24.09
CA VAL A 191 -46.51 -29.46 -23.70
C VAL A 191 -47.75 -30.36 -23.74
N TYR A 192 -48.38 -30.62 -22.59
CA TYR A 192 -49.72 -31.20 -22.57
C TYR A 192 -50.73 -30.07 -22.74
N GLU A 193 -51.53 -30.21 -23.80
CA GLU A 193 -52.55 -29.28 -24.22
C GLU A 193 -53.84 -29.45 -23.40
N VAL A 194 -54.53 -28.32 -23.28
CA VAL A 194 -55.75 -27.95 -22.57
C VAL A 194 -56.93 -28.93 -22.72
N THR A 195 -57.75 -29.04 -21.68
CA THR A 195 -59.22 -28.96 -21.80
C THR A 195 -59.79 -28.22 -20.60
#